data_AF-A0A3P7FSS4-F1
#
_entry.id   AF-A0A3P7FSS4-F1
#
_cell.length_a   1.000
_cell.length_b   1.000
_cell.length_c   1.000
_cell.angle_alpha   90.00
_cell.angle_beta   90.00
_cell.angle_gamma   90.00
#
_symmetry.space_group_name_H-M   'P 1'
#
loop_
_entity.id
_entity.type
_entity.pdbx_description
1 polymer ?
#
loop_
_entity_poly.entity_id
_entity_poly.type
_entity_poly.pdbx_seq_one_letter_code
_entity_poly.pdbx_strand_id
1 'polypeptide(L)' 'MRLLFCQPIRRVNCVIGRTERHEVAYIAREPSGQVYRRLCHLFRTKSSHQREKKSKFCMNFI' A
#
# COMPACT_ATOMS: atom_id res chain seq x y z
N MET A 1 -7.42 -14.23 13.99
CA MET A 1 -6.66 -13.13 13.36
C MET A 1 -7.65 -12.32 12.53
N ARG A 2 -7.86 -11.02 12.79
CA ARG A 2 -8.88 -10.21 12.08
C ARG A 2 -8.22 -9.44 10.95
N LEU A 3 -8.66 -9.67 9.73
CA LEU A 3 -8.12 -8.99 8.55
C LEU A 3 -8.75 -7.61 8.44
N LEU A 4 -7.98 -6.56 8.75
CA LEU A 4 -8.48 -5.18 8.79
C LEU A 4 -8.65 -4.59 7.39
N PHE A 5 -7.81 -5.03 6.45
CA PHE A 5 -7.75 -4.44 5.13
C PHE A 5 -7.12 -5.40 4.12
N CYS A 6 -7.73 -5.56 2.95
CA CYS A 6 -7.22 -6.33 1.83
C CYS A 6 -7.43 -5.55 0.53
N GLN A 7 -6.38 -5.38 -0.29
CA GLN A 7 -6.52 -4.85 -1.64
C GLN A 7 -5.89 -5.78 -2.66
N PRO A 8 -6.58 -6.09 -3.77
CA PRO A 8 -5.97 -6.78 -4.89
C PRO A 8 -4.82 -5.95 -5.45
N ILE A 9 -3.66 -6.56 -5.63
CA ILE A 9 -2.47 -5.91 -6.23
C ILE A 9 -2.78 -5.28 -7.58
N ARG A 10 -3.62 -5.93 -8.42
CA ARG A 10 -4.05 -5.39 -9.72
C ARG A 10 -4.76 -4.03 -9.65
N ARG A 11 -5.22 -3.64 -8.46
CA ARG A 11 -5.85 -2.35 -8.20
C ARG A 11 -4.87 -1.31 -7.68
N VAL A 12 -3.67 -1.71 -7.25
CA VAL A 12 -2.63 -0.79 -6.77
C VAL A 12 -1.92 -0.19 -7.98
N ASN A 13 -2.01 1.13 -8.11
CA ASN A 13 -1.41 1.86 -9.21
C ASN A 13 0.00 2.38 -8.89
N CYS A 14 0.27 2.66 -7.62
CA CYS A 14 1.49 3.32 -7.19
C CYS A 14 1.78 2.98 -5.74
N VAL A 15 3.05 2.76 -5.42
CA VAL A 15 3.55 2.55 -4.07
C VAL A 15 4.70 3.53 -3.83
N ILE A 16 4.65 4.27 -2.73
CA ILE A 16 5.64 5.29 -2.36
C ILE A 16 6.17 4.96 -0.97
N GLY A 17 7.49 4.88 -0.84
CA GLY A 17 8.14 4.77 0.47
C GLY A 17 8.94 6.02 0.82
N ARG A 18 8.69 6.63 2.00
CA ARG A 18 9.62 7.58 2.65
C ARG A 18 10.43 6.98 3.80
N THR A 19 11.74 6.85 3.61
CA THR A 19 12.62 6.13 4.55
C THR A 19 12.90 6.90 5.82
N GLU A 20 13.15 8.20 5.70
CA GLU A 20 13.33 9.07 6.87
C GLU A 20 12.11 9.12 7.81
N ARG A 21 10.91 8.80 7.32
CA ARG A 21 9.67 8.80 8.12
C ARG A 21 9.16 7.42 8.50
N HIS A 22 9.83 6.36 8.07
CA HIS A 22 9.37 4.98 8.20
C HIS A 22 7.94 4.76 7.63
N GLU A 23 7.63 5.42 6.52
CA GLU A 23 6.28 5.44 5.93
C GLU A 23 6.22 4.68 4.60
N VAL A 24 5.15 3.93 4.38
CA VAL A 24 4.81 3.34 3.08
C VAL A 24 3.39 3.75 2.75
N ALA A 25 3.19 4.34 1.58
CA ALA A 25 1.89 4.66 1.04
C ALA A 25 1.65 3.89 -0.25
N TYR A 26 0.38 3.61 -0.57
CA TYR A 26 0.01 3.22 -1.93
C TYR A 26 -1.33 3.80 -2.33
N ILE A 27 -1.54 3.91 -3.64
CA ILE A 27 -2.78 4.36 -4.25
C ILE A 27 -3.43 3.16 -4.93
N ALA A 28 -4.65 2.80 -4.52
CA ALA A 28 -5.47 1.77 -5.13
C ALA A 28 -6.68 2.36 -5.87
N ARG A 29 -7.14 1.70 -6.92
CA ARG A 29 -8.41 1.97 -7.60
C ARG A 29 -9.50 1.09 -7.02
N GLU A 30 -10.52 1.72 -6.45
CA GLU A 30 -11.72 1.04 -5.99
C GLU A 30 -12.87 1.36 -6.97
N PRO A 31 -13.55 0.34 -7.52
CA PRO A 31 -14.73 0.56 -8.34
C PRO A 31 -15.88 1.05 -7.44
N SER A 32 -16.44 2.21 -7.78
CA SER A 32 -17.61 2.78 -7.12
C SER A 32 -18.67 3.06 -8.18
N GLY A 33 -19.51 2.05 -8.44
CA GLY A 33 -20.46 2.09 -9.56
C GLY A 33 -19.75 2.21 -10.90
N GLN A 34 -20.07 3.26 -11.68
CA GLN A 34 -19.44 3.54 -12.97
C GLN A 34 -18.14 4.37 -12.87
N VAL A 35 -17.77 4.84 -11.68
CA VAL A 35 -16.62 5.72 -11.49
C VAL A 35 -15.54 5.02 -10.68
N TYR A 36 -14.28 5.17 -11.08
CA TYR A 36 -13.15 4.66 -10.30
C TYR A 36 -12.76 5.67 -9.23
N ARG A 37 -12.83 5.29 -7.96
CA ARG A 37 -12.31 6.07 -6.84
C ARG A 37 -10.84 5.69 -6.60
N ARG A 38 -9.98 6.68 -6.35
CA ARG A 38 -8.61 6.42 -5.89
C ARG A 38 -8.59 6.46 -4.37
N LEU A 39 -8.13 5.38 -3.74
CA LEU A 39 -7.88 5.30 -2.31
C LEU A 39 -6.39 5.41 -2.05
N CYS A 40 -5.99 6.30 -1.15
CA CYS A 40 -4.61 6.43 -0.70
C CYS A 40 -4.50 5.86 0.72
N HIS A 41 -3.64 4.88 0.92
CA HIS A 41 -3.39 4.28 2.22
C HIS A 41 -1.96 4.54 2.64
N LEU A 42 -1.78 5.22 3.77
CA LEU A 42 -0.48 5.48 4.39
C LEU A 42 -0.32 4.62 5.63
N PHE A 43 0.79 3.90 5.71
CA PHE A 43 1.17 3.10 6.86
C PHE A 43 2.51 3.57 7.38
N ARG A 44 2.54 3.93 8.67
CA ARG A 44 3.79 4.15 9.40
C ARG A 44 4.23 2.84 10.03
N THR A 45 5.50 2.51 9.85
CA THR A 45 6.12 1.30 10.41
C THR A 45 6.95 1.67 11.64
N LYS A 46 7.00 0.78 12.63
CA LYS A 46 7.76 1.00 13.87
C LYS A 46 9.26 0.71 13.72
N SER A 47 9.64 -0.09 12.72
CA SER A 47 11.04 -0.39 12.43
C SER A 47 11.30 -0.42 10.93
N SER A 48 12.48 0.02 10.53
CA SER A 48 13.00 -0.03 9.16
C SER A 48 12.97 -1.45 8.58
N HIS A 49 13.15 -2.48 9.41
CA HIS A 49 13.16 -3.88 8.97
C HIS A 49 11.78 -4.39 8.51
N GLN A 50 10.69 -3.98 9.17
CA GLN A 50 9.33 -4.28 8.68
C GLN A 50 9.03 -3.58 7.35
N ARG A 51 9.70 -2.44 7.12
CA ARG A 51 9.47 -1.60 5.96
C ARG A 51 10.11 -2.17 4.70
N GLU A 52 11.33 -2.70 4.79
CA GLU A 52 11.93 -3.44 3.67
C GLU A 52 11.08 -4.62 3.25
N LYS A 53 10.55 -5.40 4.19
CA LYS A 53 9.62 -6.49 3.84
C LYS A 53 8.36 -5.96 3.16
N LYS A 54 7.73 -4.88 3.64
CA LYS A 54 6.52 -4.32 3.02
C LYS A 54 6.78 -3.67 1.66
N SER A 55 7.89 -2.94 1.50
CA SER A 55 8.28 -2.33 0.22
C SER A 55 8.74 -3.37 -0.78
N LYS A 56 9.53 -4.39 -0.38
CA LYS A 56 9.91 -5.51 -1.28
C LYS A 56 8.70 -6.36 -1.64
N PHE A 57 7.76 -6.59 -0.73
CA PHE A 57 6.52 -7.31 -1.05
C PHE A 57 5.61 -6.50 -1.97
N CYS A 58 5.64 -5.16 -1.89
CA CYS A 58 4.94 -4.33 -2.88
C CYS A 58 5.68 -4.28 -4.22
N MET A 59 7.01 -4.17 -4.23
CA MET A 59 7.84 -4.05 -5.44
C MET A 59 7.97 -5.38 -6.20
N ASN A 60 8.06 -6.53 -5.52
CA ASN A 60 8.16 -7.84 -6.18
C ASN A 60 6.81 -8.35 -6.74
N PHE A 61 5.72 -7.64 -6.48
CA PHE A 61 4.39 -7.99 -6.97
C PHE A 61 3.79 -6.92 -7.90
N ILE A 62 4.49 -5.79 -8.10
CA ILE A 62 4.29 -4.88 -9.24
C ILE A 62 5.13 -5.42 -10.39
#